data_AF-A0A7C3T4A1-F1
#
_entry.id   AF-A0A7C3T4A1-F1
#
_cell.length_a   1.000
_cell.length_b   1.000
_cell.length_c   1.000
_cell.angle_alpha   90.00
_cell.angle_beta   90.00
_cell.angle_gamma   90.00
#
_symmetry.space_group_name_H-M   'P 1'
#
loop_
_entity.id
_entity.type
_entity.pdbx_description
1 polymer ?
#
loop_
_entity_poly.entity_id
_entity_poly.type
_entity_poly.pdbx_seq_one_letter_code
_entity_poly.pdbx_strand_id
1 'polypeptide(L)' 'MERLIGVDIGGTRTRVGAVLAGKILARRIFPTRGLPELRAAIGQILQEVGWERP' A
#
# COMPACT_ATOMS: atom_id res chain seq x y z
N MET A 1 -6.79 6.54 -16.69
CA MET A 1 -5.48 6.44 -15.98
C MET A 1 -5.61 5.36 -14.93
N GLU A 2 -4.72 4.38 -14.95
CA GLU A 2 -4.79 3.24 -14.03
C GLU A 2 -4.28 3.63 -12.64
N ARG A 3 -5.03 3.20 -11.62
CA ARG A 3 -4.67 3.29 -10.20
C ARG A 3 -4.22 1.90 -9.76
N LEU A 4 -3.11 1.82 -9.05
CA LEU A 4 -2.52 0.55 -8.62
C LEU A 4 -2.12 0.63 -7.15
N ILE A 5 -2.25 -0.50 -6.45
CA ILE A 5 -1.63 -0.71 -5.14
C ILE A 5 -0.49 -1.71 -5.34
N GLY A 6 0.75 -1.24 -5.20
CA GLY A 6 1.92 -2.09 -5.20
C GLY A 6 2.13 -2.67 -3.80
N VAL A 7 2.32 -3.98 -3.72
CA VAL A 7 2.65 -4.70 -2.48
C VAL A 7 3.93 -5.50 -2.69
N ASP A 8 4.93 -5.26 -1.85
CA ASP A 8 6.19 -6.00 -1.79
C ASP A 8 6.31 -6.62 -0.39
N ILE A 9 6.16 -7.94 -0.31
CA ILE A 9 6.22 -8.69 0.96
C ILE A 9 7.60 -9.35 1.05
N GLY A 10 8.53 -8.71 1.74
CA GLY A 10 9.82 -9.29 2.09
C GLY A 10 9.73 -10.15 3.37
N GLY A 11 10.78 -10.92 3.64
CA GLY A 11 10.85 -11.78 4.83
C GLY A 11 10.80 -11.01 6.16
N THR A 12 11.38 -9.81 6.21
CA THR A 12 11.43 -8.98 7.44
C THR A 12 10.62 -7.69 7.35
N ARG A 13 10.41 -7.15 6.15
CA ARG A 13 9.66 -5.91 5.93
C ARG A 13 8.72 -6.04 4.74
N THR A 14 7.52 -5.49 4.91
CA THR A 14 6.53 -5.29 3.86
C THR A 14 6.52 -3.82 3.44
N ARG A 15 6.36 -3.57 2.15
CA ARG A 15 6.19 -2.23 1.57
C ARG A 15 4.88 -2.20 0.81
N VAL A 16 4.15 -1.11 0.95
CA VAL A 16 2.90 -0.86 0.22
C VAL A 16 2.96 0.54 -0.37
N GLY A 17 2.49 0.72 -1.61
CA GLY A 17 2.44 2.03 -2.25
C GLY A 17 1.24 2.21 -3.17
N ALA A 18 0.66 3.41 -3.17
CA ALA A 18 -0.32 3.83 -4.17
C ALA A 18 0.40 4.44 -5.37
N VAL A 19 0.06 3.96 -6.57
CA VAL A 19 0.69 4.37 -7.83
C VAL A 19 -0.36 4.88 -8.81
N LEU A 20 -0.13 6.07 -9.36
CA LEU A 20 -0.96 6.69 -10.39
C LEU A 20 -0.07 7.13 -11.55
N ALA A 21 -0.36 6.64 -12.75
CA ALA A 21 0.39 6.97 -13.97
C ALA A 21 1.92 6.83 -13.79
N GLY A 22 2.34 5.72 -13.17
CA GLY A 22 3.76 5.41 -12.90
C GLY A 22 4.41 6.19 -11.75
N LYS A 23 3.68 7.11 -11.08
CA LYS A 23 4.18 7.88 -9.94
C LYS A 23 3.67 7.30 -8.62
N ILE A 24 4.56 7.20 -7.64
CA ILE A 24 4.19 6.82 -6.28
C ILE A 24 3.57 8.05 -5.59
N LEU A 25 2.32 7.93 -5.18
CA LEU A 25 1.59 8.98 -4.45
C LEU A 25 1.79 8.88 -2.93
N ALA A 26 1.80 7.66 -2.42
CA ALA A 26 1.99 7.37 -1.00
C ALA A 26 2.72 6.02 -0.83
N ARG A 27 3.49 5.87 0.24
CA ARG A 27 4.25 4.65 0.55
C ARG A 27 4.37 4.41 2.05
N ARG A 28 4.25 3.14 2.46
CA ARG A 28 4.50 2.69 3.83
C ARG A 28 5.46 1.50 3.84
N ILE A 29 6.28 1.42 4.88
CA ILE A 29 7.22 0.31 5.13
C ILE A 29 7.07 -0.09 6.59
N PHE A 30 6.88 -1.38 6.86
CA PHE A 30 6.65 -1.90 8.21
C PHE A 30 7.18 -3.34 8.33
N PRO A 31 7.44 -3.85 9.55
CA PRO A 31 7.84 -5.24 9.75
C PRO A 31 6.80 -6.22 9.22
N THR A 32 7.24 -7.30 8.58
CA THR A 32 6.32 -8.35 8.09
C THR A 32 5.74 -9.11 9.28
N ARG A 33 4.42 -9.05 9.45
CA ARG A 33 3.70 -9.69 10.59
C ARG A 33 2.52 -10.54 10.17
N GLY A 34 1.88 -10.23 9.04
CA GLY A 34 0.78 -11.02 8.49
C GLY A 34 -0.14 -10.22 7.56
N LEU A 35 -1.21 -10.88 7.13
CA LEU A 35 -2.26 -10.29 6.31
C LEU A 35 -3.08 -9.19 7.01
N PRO A 36 -3.37 -9.25 8.33
CA PRO A 36 -4.11 -8.18 9.01
C PRO A 36 -3.40 -6.82 8.93
N GLU A 37 -2.09 -6.79 9.17
CA GLU A 37 -1.28 -5.58 9.08
C GLU A 37 -1.18 -5.06 7.65
N LEU A 38 -1.07 -5.97 6.68
CA LEU A 38 -1.11 -5.60 5.26
C LEU A 38 -2.45 -4.93 4.90
N ARG A 39 -3.57 -5.52 5.32
CA ARG A 39 -4.91 -4.94 5.09
C ARG A 39 -5.05 -3.57 5.73
N ALA A 40 -4.55 -3.41 6.96
CA ALA A 40 -4.54 -2.12 7.65
C ALA A 40 -3.69 -1.08 6.88
N ALA A 41 -2.49 -1.47 6.42
CA ALA A 41 -1.61 -0.58 5.66
C ALA A 41 -2.20 -0.17 4.31
N ILE A 42 -2.86 -1.09 3.60
CA ILE A 42 -3.59 -0.76 2.36
C ILE A 42 -4.71 0.22 2.66
N GLY A 43 -5.51 -0.02 3.70
CA GLY A 43 -6.59 0.89 4.10
C GLY A 43 -6.09 2.29 4.45
N GLN A 44 -4.96 2.40 5.15
CA GLN A 44 -4.33 3.69 5.45
C GLN A 44 -3.85 4.42 4.19
N ILE A 45 -3.24 3.70 3.25
CA ILE A 45 -2.80 4.30 1.99
C ILE A 45 -4.00 4.78 1.16
N LEU A 46 -5.06 3.99 1.04
CA LEU A 46 -6.27 4.38 0.31
C LEU A 46 -6.88 5.66 0.89
N GLN A 47 -6.97 5.76 2.22
CA GLN A 47 -7.44 6.95 2.90
C GLN A 47 -6.52 8.16 2.65
N GLU A 48 -5.21 7.96 2.68
CA GLU A 48 -4.19 9.01 2.47
C GLU A 48 -4.26 9.62 1.06
N VAL A 49 -4.52 8.80 0.03
CA VAL A 49 -4.64 9.28 -1.36
C VAL A 49 -6.07 9.59 -1.80
N GLY A 50 -7.04 9.53 -0.88
CA GLY A 50 -8.45 9.81 -1.18
C GLY A 50 -9.07 8.82 -2.17
N TRP A 51 -8.62 7.56 -2.17
CA TRP A 51 -9.21 6.50 -2.99
C TRP A 51 -10.23 5.73 -2.15
N GLU A 52 -11.42 5.53 -2.71
CA GLU A 52 -12.42 4.67 -2.10
C GLU A 52 -11.89 3.23 -2.03
N ARG A 53 -12.33 2.48 -1.01
CA ARG A 53 -12.09 1.04 -0.98
C ARG A 53 -12.72 0.43 -2.23
N PRO A 54 -12.02 -0.47 -2.95
CA PRO A 54 -12.68 -1.26 -3.97
C PRO A 54 -13.83 -2.08 -3.36
#